data_AF-A0AAF0QFL7-F1
#
_entry.id   AF-A0AAF0QFL7-F1
#
_cell.length_a   1.000
_cell.length_b   1.000
_cell.length_c   1.000
_cell.angle_alpha   90.00
_cell.angle_beta   90.00
_cell.angle_gamma   90.00
#
_symmetry.space_group_name_H-M   'P 1'
#
loop_
_entity.id
_entity.type
_entity.pdbx_description
1 polymer ?
#
loop_
_entity_poly.entity_id
_entity_poly.type
_entity_poly.pdbx_seq_one_letter_code
_entity_poly.pdbx_strand_id
1 'polypeptide(L)'
;MVPPVLLTVNFQHLGSSNFHHESLALNLLLSIKKKKGDGPYTAVADGRIVKYEVDAYYGILVVGPTGGLATQLVTSFEGTRFGFLDALNIDQKTGVIYFVDAGAIFRIGDRTTIVESRDTSGRLFKYDIRTNQVTLLLTGLSGPVGLSLSKDSSYVLIIEYIAQRIRRFWLKGPKENSSDVFRKFEGIPDNIRRTVLGDFWEAIANTKQNITYSIGQRINQLGKVVETRHSQLNVMILLLGLL
;
A
#
# COMPACT_ATOMS: atom_id res chain seq x y z
N MET A 1 -7.85 -30.00 -8.79
CA MET A 1 -7.66 -29.78 -7.34
C MET A 1 -6.17 -29.71 -7.10
N VAL A 2 -5.63 -28.53 -6.76
CA VAL A 2 -4.23 -28.38 -6.36
C VAL A 2 -4.17 -28.62 -4.85
N PRO A 3 -3.31 -29.51 -4.33
CA PRO A 3 -3.27 -29.82 -2.91
C PRO A 3 -2.75 -28.61 -2.10
N PRO A 4 -3.17 -28.47 -0.83
CA PRO A 4 -2.67 -27.41 0.04
C PRO A 4 -1.17 -27.60 0.30
N VAL A 5 -0.38 -26.56 0.01
CA VAL A 5 1.05 -26.52 0.34
C VAL A 5 1.20 -25.96 1.75
N LEU A 6 1.79 -26.75 2.64
CA LEU A 6 2.17 -26.36 3.99
C LEU A 6 3.25 -25.27 3.91
N LEU A 7 2.95 -24.03 4.33
CA LEU A 7 3.95 -22.97 4.41
C LEU A 7 4.42 -22.80 5.85
N THR A 8 5.50 -23.49 6.18
CA THR A 8 6.35 -23.20 7.34
C THR A 8 7.31 -22.08 6.92
N VAL A 9 7.17 -20.88 7.48
CA VAL A 9 8.12 -19.77 7.23
C VAL A 9 9.42 -20.11 7.96
N ASN A 10 10.46 -20.48 7.20
CA ASN A 10 11.76 -20.87 7.74
C ASN A 10 12.67 -19.64 7.79
N PHE A 11 13.01 -19.15 8.98
CA PHE A 11 13.67 -17.86 9.23
C PHE A 11 15.20 -17.83 9.02
N GLN A 12 15.78 -18.80 8.32
CA GLN A 12 17.25 -18.99 8.33
C GLN A 12 18.05 -18.11 7.34
N HIS A 13 17.44 -17.18 6.61
CA HIS A 13 18.15 -16.33 5.62
C HIS A 13 17.93 -14.82 5.75
N LEU A 14 17.55 -14.33 6.93
CA LEU A 14 17.55 -12.89 7.21
C LEU A 14 18.95 -12.46 7.67
N GLY A 15 19.81 -12.13 6.70
CA GLY A 15 21.03 -11.37 6.95
C GLY A 15 20.70 -9.97 7.46
N SER A 16 21.48 -9.50 8.42
CA SER A 16 21.27 -8.31 9.28
C SER A 16 21.37 -6.94 8.59
N SER A 17 20.98 -6.82 7.31
CA SER A 17 21.05 -5.56 6.56
C SER A 17 19.74 -5.11 5.91
N ASN A 18 18.68 -5.93 5.90
CA ASN A 18 17.47 -5.64 5.11
C ASN A 18 16.24 -5.31 5.96
N PHE A 19 16.20 -4.09 6.49
CA PHE A 19 15.10 -3.52 7.28
C PHE A 19 13.72 -3.59 6.57
N HIS A 20 13.68 -3.56 5.23
CA HIS A 20 12.43 -3.70 4.47
C HIS A 20 11.81 -5.10 4.62
N HIS A 21 12.61 -6.17 4.59
CA HIS A 21 12.12 -7.53 4.80
C HIS A 21 11.64 -7.77 6.24
N GLU A 22 12.33 -7.20 7.23
CA GLU A 22 11.89 -7.24 8.63
C GLU A 22 10.59 -6.45 8.85
N SER A 23 10.42 -5.30 8.20
CA SER A 23 9.18 -4.51 8.29
C SER A 23 7.99 -5.23 7.68
N LEU A 24 8.17 -5.96 6.57
CA LEU A 24 7.12 -6.74 5.91
C LEU A 24 6.76 -8.00 6.72
N ALA A 25 7.76 -8.71 7.24
CA ALA A 25 7.54 -9.85 8.12
C ALA A 25 6.86 -9.42 9.43
N LEU A 26 7.25 -8.28 9.99
CA LEU A 26 6.63 -7.70 11.18
C LEU A 26 5.24 -7.16 10.88
N ASN A 27 5.00 -6.56 9.72
CA ASN A 27 3.67 -6.12 9.27
C ASN A 27 2.73 -7.30 9.10
N LEU A 28 3.20 -8.42 8.52
CA LEU A 28 2.46 -9.69 8.42
C LEU A 28 2.22 -10.31 9.81
N LEU A 29 3.22 -10.30 10.70
CA LEU A 29 3.08 -10.83 12.06
C LEU A 29 2.14 -9.99 12.93
N LEU A 30 2.21 -8.66 12.82
CA LEU A 30 1.29 -7.72 13.47
C LEU A 30 -0.11 -7.85 12.86
N SER A 31 -0.20 -8.02 11.54
CA SER A 31 -1.40 -8.35 10.78
C SER A 31 -2.14 -9.56 11.34
N ILE A 32 -1.42 -10.65 11.61
CA ILE A 32 -1.95 -11.91 12.13
C ILE A 32 -2.34 -11.76 13.61
N LYS A 33 -1.73 -10.84 14.36
CA LYS A 33 -2.02 -10.55 15.77
C LYS A 33 -3.09 -9.47 15.99
N LYS A 34 -3.64 -8.84 14.95
CA LYS A 34 -4.67 -7.80 15.10
C LYS A 34 -5.96 -8.38 15.67
N LYS A 35 -6.56 -7.67 16.64
CA LYS A 35 -7.91 -7.98 17.13
C LYS A 35 -8.91 -7.76 16.00
N LYS A 36 -10.01 -8.52 16.03
CA LYS A 36 -11.18 -8.36 15.14
C LYS A 36 -11.52 -6.88 15.00
N GLY A 37 -11.28 -6.28 13.82
CA GLY A 37 -11.59 -4.87 13.53
C GLY A 37 -10.41 -3.99 13.10
N ASP A 38 -9.15 -4.35 13.36
CA ASP A 38 -7.99 -3.53 12.95
C ASP A 38 -7.29 -4.11 11.71
N GLY A 39 -7.13 -3.32 10.65
CA GLY A 39 -6.73 -3.74 9.30
C GLY A 39 -7.89 -3.62 8.31
N PRO A 40 -7.68 -3.74 6.98
CA PRO A 40 -8.77 -3.66 6.01
C PRO A 40 -9.61 -4.95 6.06
N TYR A 41 -10.26 -5.19 7.19
CA TYR A 41 -11.45 -6.03 7.26
C TYR A 41 -12.51 -5.31 6.44
N THR A 42 -12.89 -5.89 5.32
CA THR A 42 -14.13 -5.51 4.68
C THR A 42 -15.17 -6.52 5.14
N ALA A 43 -16.33 -6.03 5.58
CA ALA A 43 -17.56 -6.75 5.31
C ALA A 43 -17.69 -6.69 3.78
N VAL A 44 -17.24 -7.74 3.09
CA VAL A 44 -17.41 -7.90 1.65
C VAL A 44 -18.88 -7.64 1.35
N ALA A 45 -19.21 -7.10 0.18
CA ALA A 45 -20.59 -6.76 -0.20
C ALA A 45 -21.59 -7.94 -0.11
N ASP A 46 -21.12 -9.18 0.13
CA ASP A 46 -21.89 -10.39 0.41
C ASP A 46 -22.06 -10.73 1.92
N GLY A 47 -21.60 -9.86 2.83
CA GLY A 47 -21.70 -10.00 4.28
C GLY A 47 -20.53 -10.74 4.96
N ARG A 48 -19.52 -11.23 4.22
CA ARG A 48 -18.35 -11.93 4.81
C ARG A 48 -17.34 -10.93 5.37
N ILE A 49 -16.76 -11.21 6.55
CA ILE A 49 -15.61 -10.45 7.06
C ILE A 49 -14.33 -11.13 6.59
N VAL A 50 -13.57 -10.50 5.70
CA VAL A 50 -12.28 -11.04 5.24
C VAL A 50 -11.22 -9.94 5.24
N LYS A 51 -9.96 -10.36 5.32
CA LYS A 51 -8.80 -9.47 5.29
C LYS A 51 -8.07 -9.63 3.97
N TYR A 52 -7.81 -8.52 3.29
CA TYR A 52 -6.97 -8.49 2.09
C TYR A 52 -5.61 -7.89 2.41
N GLU A 53 -4.55 -8.55 1.97
CA GLU A 53 -3.18 -8.08 2.11
C GLU A 53 -2.44 -8.25 0.78
N VAL A 54 -1.44 -7.41 0.56
CA VAL A 54 -0.48 -7.62 -0.52
C VAL A 54 0.75 -8.30 0.04
N ASP A 55 1.31 -9.20 -0.74
CA ASP A 55 2.57 -9.87 -0.46
C ASP A 55 3.50 -9.73 -1.67
N ALA A 56 4.76 -9.43 -1.39
CA ALA A 56 5.81 -9.20 -2.38
C ALA A 56 6.05 -10.39 -3.32
N TYR A 57 5.70 -11.61 -2.90
CA TYR A 57 5.91 -12.85 -3.65
C TYR A 57 4.61 -13.54 -4.04
N TYR A 58 3.58 -13.42 -3.20
CA TYR A 58 2.33 -14.17 -3.35
C TYR A 58 1.16 -13.34 -3.90
N GLY A 59 1.34 -12.05 -4.14
CA GLY A 59 0.32 -11.17 -4.72
C GLY A 59 -0.74 -10.73 -3.70
N ILE A 60 -1.98 -10.52 -4.14
CA ILE A 60 -3.09 -10.23 -3.22
C ILE A 60 -3.52 -11.52 -2.55
N LEU A 61 -3.51 -11.50 -1.23
CA LEU A 61 -3.93 -12.58 -0.35
C LEU A 61 -5.25 -12.23 0.33
N VAL A 62 -6.10 -13.24 0.56
CA VAL A 62 -7.33 -13.10 1.34
C VAL A 62 -7.35 -14.11 2.49
N VAL A 63 -7.71 -13.63 3.67
CA VAL A 63 -7.83 -14.45 4.89
C VAL A 63 -9.24 -14.33 5.46
N GLY A 64 -9.82 -15.46 5.87
CA GLY A 64 -11.13 -15.49 6.52
C GLY A 64 -11.15 -14.82 7.89
N PRO A 65 -12.34 -14.61 8.49
CA PRO A 65 -12.49 -13.88 9.75
C PRO A 65 -11.90 -14.61 10.95
N THR A 66 -11.75 -15.92 10.84
CA THR A 66 -11.13 -16.78 11.87
C THR A 66 -9.61 -16.90 11.70
N GLY A 67 -9.02 -16.15 10.76
CA GLY A 67 -7.62 -16.31 10.39
C GLY A 67 -7.39 -17.59 9.58
N GLY A 68 -6.20 -18.17 9.72
CA GLY A 68 -5.77 -19.36 8.99
C GLY A 68 -4.91 -19.05 7.78
N LEU A 69 -4.68 -20.06 6.95
CA LEU A 69 -3.87 -19.91 5.73
C LEU A 69 -4.55 -18.96 4.75
N ALA A 70 -3.78 -18.01 4.24
CA ALA A 70 -4.25 -17.08 3.23
C ALA A 70 -4.44 -17.77 1.88
N THR A 71 -5.46 -17.35 1.13
CA THR A 71 -5.70 -17.79 -0.24
C THR A 71 -5.20 -16.72 -1.20
N GLN A 72 -4.48 -17.11 -2.25
CA GLN A 72 -4.09 -16.19 -3.31
C GLN A 72 -5.30 -15.78 -4.14
N LEU A 73 -5.45 -14.48 -4.36
CA LEU A 73 -6.56 -13.89 -5.10
C LEU A 73 -6.10 -13.35 -6.45
N VAL A 74 -5.01 -12.57 -6.47
CA VAL A 74 -4.50 -11.90 -7.67
C VAL A 74 -2.98 -11.99 -7.67
N THR A 75 -2.40 -12.66 -8.67
CA THR A 75 -0.95 -12.95 -8.74
C THR A 75 -0.27 -12.43 -10.00
N SER A 76 -1.05 -12.10 -11.04
CA SER A 76 -0.55 -11.62 -12.32
C SER A 76 -1.57 -10.74 -13.04
N PHE A 77 -1.09 -10.03 -14.06
CA PHE A 77 -1.90 -9.31 -15.03
C PHE A 77 -1.39 -9.69 -16.43
N GLU A 78 -2.29 -10.08 -17.33
CA GLU A 78 -1.97 -10.52 -18.70
C GLU A 78 -0.84 -11.58 -18.74
N GLY A 79 -0.92 -12.56 -17.84
CA GLY A 79 0.07 -13.64 -17.73
C GLY A 79 1.41 -13.25 -17.10
N THR A 80 1.63 -11.97 -16.81
CA THR A 80 2.87 -11.48 -16.18
C THR A 80 2.67 -11.27 -14.68
N ARG A 81 3.53 -11.89 -13.87
CA ARG A 81 3.50 -11.70 -12.41
C ARG A 81 3.80 -10.25 -12.04
N PHE A 82 3.23 -9.79 -10.93
CA PHE A 82 3.57 -8.49 -10.36
C PHE A 82 5.01 -8.48 -9.84
N GLY A 83 5.66 -7.33 -9.91
CA GLY A 83 7.04 -7.16 -9.44
C GLY A 83 7.10 -7.08 -7.91
N PHE A 84 6.28 -6.21 -7.33
CA PHE A 84 6.18 -5.98 -5.90
C PHE A 84 4.86 -5.26 -5.57
N LEU A 85 3.87 -5.97 -5.04
CA LEU A 85 2.63 -5.33 -4.59
C LEU A 85 2.83 -4.74 -3.19
N ASP A 86 2.70 -3.42 -3.04
CA ASP A 86 3.05 -2.73 -1.79
C ASP A 86 1.84 -2.19 -1.01
N ALA A 87 0.86 -1.62 -1.72
CA ALA A 87 -0.33 -1.06 -1.09
C ALA A 87 -1.62 -1.47 -1.80
N LEU A 88 -2.68 -1.64 -1.01
CA LEU A 88 -4.05 -1.78 -1.48
C LEU A 88 -5.02 -0.92 -0.67
N ASN A 89 -6.16 -0.58 -1.27
CA ASN A 89 -7.31 -0.02 -0.59
C ASN A 89 -8.62 -0.48 -1.25
N ILE A 90 -9.63 -0.74 -0.43
CA ILE A 90 -10.89 -1.32 -0.87
C ILE A 90 -11.96 -0.24 -0.80
N ASP A 91 -12.69 -0.05 -1.89
CA ASP A 91 -13.93 0.72 -1.87
C ASP A 91 -15.01 -0.12 -1.16
N GLN A 92 -15.35 0.27 0.07
CA GLN A 92 -16.30 -0.45 0.90
C GLN A 92 -17.73 -0.48 0.32
N LYS A 93 -18.06 0.44 -0.61
CA LYS A 93 -19.39 0.49 -1.23
C LYS A 93 -19.50 -0.48 -2.41
N THR A 94 -18.42 -0.64 -3.17
CA THR A 94 -18.42 -1.41 -4.43
C THR A 94 -17.71 -2.75 -4.32
N GLY A 95 -16.84 -2.93 -3.33
CA GLY A 95 -15.98 -4.10 -3.18
C GLY A 95 -14.76 -4.08 -4.12
N VAL A 96 -14.56 -3.02 -4.91
CA VAL A 96 -13.40 -2.89 -5.80
C VAL A 96 -12.13 -2.66 -4.98
N ILE A 97 -11.09 -3.45 -5.26
CA ILE A 97 -9.77 -3.33 -4.65
C ILE A 97 -8.87 -2.56 -5.59
N TYR A 98 -8.36 -1.41 -5.15
CA TYR A 98 -7.31 -0.67 -5.85
C TYR A 98 -5.97 -1.03 -5.24
N PHE A 99 -4.96 -1.27 -6.07
CA PHE A 99 -3.65 -1.69 -5.60
C PHE A 99 -2.54 -1.24 -6.55
N VAL A 100 -1.32 -1.18 -6.03
CA VAL A 100 -0.14 -0.76 -6.78
C VAL A 100 0.88 -1.86 -6.89
N ASP A 101 1.54 -1.93 -8.05
CA ASP A 101 2.77 -2.67 -8.27
C ASP A 101 3.93 -1.68 -8.34
N ALA A 102 4.84 -1.74 -7.38
CA ALA A 102 5.99 -0.85 -7.29
C ALA A 102 7.10 -1.19 -8.28
N GLY A 103 7.08 -2.40 -8.85
CA GLY A 103 8.08 -2.90 -9.79
C GLY A 103 9.17 -3.74 -9.12
N ALA A 104 9.91 -4.48 -9.94
CA ALA A 104 10.81 -5.53 -9.48
C ALA A 104 12.00 -5.01 -8.65
N ILE A 105 12.40 -3.74 -8.82
CA ILE A 105 13.52 -3.15 -8.07
C ILE A 105 13.20 -3.09 -6.56
N PHE A 106 11.94 -2.90 -6.17
CA PHE A 106 11.51 -2.89 -4.77
C PHE A 106 11.64 -4.26 -4.09
N ARG A 107 11.74 -5.34 -4.87
CA ARG A 107 11.90 -6.69 -4.34
C ARG A 107 13.35 -7.06 -4.00
N ILE A 108 14.32 -6.38 -4.61
CA ILE A 108 15.74 -6.76 -4.52
C ILE A 108 16.67 -5.62 -4.09
N GLY A 109 16.27 -4.37 -4.33
CA GLY A 109 17.07 -3.19 -4.07
C GLY A 109 16.96 -2.75 -2.61
N ASP A 110 18.07 -2.22 -2.10
CA ASP A 110 18.01 -1.43 -0.87
C ASP A 110 17.44 -0.03 -1.15
N ARG A 111 17.26 0.76 -0.09
CA ARG A 111 16.69 2.11 -0.17
C ARG A 111 17.47 3.00 -1.16
N THR A 112 18.79 2.96 -1.14
CA THR A 112 19.65 3.79 -1.99
C THR A 112 19.47 3.38 -3.45
N THR A 113 19.55 2.07 -3.73
CA THR A 113 19.41 1.50 -5.07
C THR A 113 18.04 1.81 -5.66
N ILE A 114 16.96 1.69 -4.86
CA ILE A 114 15.60 2.01 -5.30
C ILE A 114 15.51 3.48 -5.74
N VAL A 115 15.99 4.42 -4.94
CA VAL A 115 15.93 5.86 -5.27
C VAL A 115 16.80 6.19 -6.49
N GLU A 116 18.02 5.66 -6.53
CA GLU A 116 18.98 5.92 -7.62
C GLU A 116 18.57 5.30 -8.96
N SER A 117 17.78 4.23 -8.94
CA SER A 117 17.25 3.58 -10.15
C SER A 117 16.41 4.51 -11.02
N ARG A 118 15.79 5.54 -10.41
CA ARG A 118 14.80 6.41 -11.06
C ARG A 118 13.67 5.62 -11.74
N ASP A 119 13.34 4.44 -11.19
CA ASP A 119 12.34 3.57 -11.78
C ASP A 119 10.98 4.28 -11.90
N THR A 120 10.33 4.05 -13.03
CA THR A 120 8.99 4.55 -13.35
C THR A 120 8.10 3.43 -13.89
N SER A 121 8.47 2.17 -13.66
CA SER A 121 7.74 1.01 -14.14
C SER A 121 6.47 0.72 -13.33
N GLY A 122 6.25 1.47 -12.24
CA GLY A 122 5.15 1.26 -11.32
C GLY A 122 3.77 1.45 -11.96
N ARG A 123 2.79 0.72 -11.42
CA ARG A 123 1.44 0.60 -11.99
C ARG A 123 0.35 0.67 -10.91
N LEU A 124 -0.80 1.23 -11.28
CA LEU A 124 -2.04 1.20 -10.50
C LEU A 124 -3.05 0.29 -11.19
N PHE A 125 -3.67 -0.57 -10.41
CA PHE A 125 -4.70 -1.49 -10.86
C PHE A 125 -5.98 -1.33 -10.04
N LYS A 126 -7.08 -1.83 -10.60
CA LYS A 126 -8.26 -2.26 -9.84
C LYS A 126 -8.51 -3.74 -10.03
N TYR A 127 -9.08 -4.37 -9.02
CA TYR A 127 -9.62 -5.72 -9.06
C TYR A 127 -11.07 -5.69 -8.59
N ASP A 128 -11.98 -6.20 -9.42
CA ASP A 128 -13.39 -6.34 -9.09
C ASP A 128 -13.64 -7.76 -8.58
N ILE A 129 -13.95 -7.86 -7.29
CA ILE A 129 -14.23 -9.13 -6.59
C ILE A 129 -15.44 -9.89 -7.15
N ARG A 130 -16.36 -9.20 -7.84
CA ARG A 130 -17.59 -9.82 -8.39
C ARG A 130 -17.34 -10.46 -9.73
N THR A 131 -16.48 -9.86 -10.54
CA THR A 131 -16.16 -10.33 -11.89
C THR A 131 -14.83 -11.06 -11.97
N ASN A 132 -14.03 -11.02 -10.89
CA ASN A 132 -12.66 -11.51 -10.83
C ASN A 132 -11.73 -10.87 -11.87
N GLN A 133 -12.04 -9.65 -12.32
CA GLN A 133 -11.24 -8.97 -13.34
C GLN A 133 -10.25 -8.00 -12.73
N VAL A 134 -9.00 -8.06 -13.20
CA VAL A 134 -7.96 -7.07 -12.94
C VAL A 134 -7.93 -6.10 -14.12
N THR A 135 -7.93 -4.80 -13.85
CA THR A 135 -7.81 -3.75 -14.87
C THR A 135 -6.65 -2.83 -14.53
N LEU A 136 -5.77 -2.59 -15.50
CA LEU A 136 -4.73 -1.57 -15.41
C LEU A 136 -5.37 -0.17 -15.54
N LEU A 137 -5.09 0.72 -14.59
CA LEU A 137 -5.64 2.07 -14.57
C LEU A 137 -4.60 3.13 -14.95
N LEU A 138 -3.36 2.95 -14.50
CA LEU A 138 -2.29 3.90 -14.73
C LEU A 138 -0.92 3.20 -14.73
N THR A 139 -0.04 3.61 -15.63
CA THR A 139 1.39 3.22 -15.69
C THR A 139 2.27 4.44 -15.49
N GLY A 140 3.60 4.24 -15.43
CA GLY A 140 4.54 5.35 -15.33
C GLY A 140 4.66 5.94 -13.92
N LEU A 141 4.29 5.17 -12.89
CA LEU A 141 4.42 5.58 -11.49
C LEU A 141 5.85 5.37 -11.02
N SER A 142 6.41 6.37 -10.35
CA SER A 142 7.77 6.35 -9.84
C SER A 142 7.80 5.81 -8.40
N GLY A 143 7.88 4.49 -8.29
CA GLY A 143 7.92 3.78 -7.02
C GLY A 143 6.66 3.94 -6.16
N PRO A 144 5.48 3.47 -6.61
CA PRO A 144 4.25 3.58 -5.83
C PRO A 144 4.27 2.68 -4.57
N VAL A 145 4.18 3.26 -3.37
CA VAL A 145 4.27 2.55 -2.07
C VAL A 145 3.15 2.90 -1.07
N GLY A 146 2.14 3.63 -1.52
CA GLY A 146 1.07 4.08 -0.63
C GLY A 146 -0.15 4.39 -1.45
N LEU A 147 -1.32 4.00 -0.94
CA LEU A 147 -2.58 4.17 -1.65
C LEU A 147 -3.73 4.49 -0.69
N SER A 148 -4.51 5.51 -1.00
CA SER A 148 -5.74 5.81 -0.26
C SER A 148 -6.84 6.39 -1.16
N LEU A 149 -8.02 5.78 -1.12
CA LEU A 149 -9.21 6.30 -1.79
C LEU A 149 -9.70 7.58 -1.11
N SER A 150 -10.31 8.47 -1.88
CA SER A 150 -11.19 9.53 -1.38
C SER A 150 -12.42 8.98 -0.65
N LYS A 151 -13.07 9.80 0.18
CA LYS A 151 -14.25 9.41 0.97
C LYS A 151 -15.47 9.04 0.11
N ASP A 152 -15.59 9.68 -1.05
CA ASP A 152 -16.68 9.50 -2.01
C ASP A 152 -16.31 8.56 -3.18
N SER A 153 -15.12 7.98 -3.15
CA SER A 153 -14.56 7.15 -4.22
C SER A 153 -14.48 7.88 -5.57
N SER A 154 -14.27 9.20 -5.58
CA SER A 154 -14.11 9.99 -6.81
C SER A 154 -12.68 10.00 -7.35
N TYR A 155 -11.69 9.79 -6.49
CA TYR A 155 -10.27 9.65 -6.83
C TYR A 155 -9.52 8.75 -5.85
N VAL A 156 -8.32 8.34 -6.24
CA VAL A 156 -7.33 7.64 -5.40
C VAL A 156 -6.03 8.45 -5.36
N LEU A 157 -5.43 8.53 -4.18
CA LEU A 157 -4.11 9.11 -3.97
C LEU A 157 -3.07 7.99 -3.92
N ILE A 158 -1.95 8.20 -4.60
CA ILE A 158 -0.82 7.28 -4.68
C ILE A 158 0.44 8.01 -4.23
N ILE A 159 1.18 7.44 -3.29
CA ILE A 159 2.50 7.93 -2.90
C ILE A 159 3.52 7.36 -3.88
N GLU A 160 4.20 8.25 -4.61
CA GLU A 160 5.36 7.91 -5.44
C GLU A 160 6.63 8.18 -4.64
N TYR A 161 7.21 7.12 -4.08
CA TYR A 161 8.39 7.11 -3.21
C TYR A 161 9.59 7.79 -3.88
N ILE A 162 9.92 7.35 -5.10
CA ILE A 162 11.11 7.80 -5.84
C ILE A 162 10.92 9.26 -6.29
N ALA A 163 9.73 9.61 -6.80
CA ALA A 163 9.43 10.97 -7.24
C ALA A 163 9.04 11.95 -6.11
N GLN A 164 8.98 11.48 -4.86
CA GLN A 164 8.65 12.27 -3.67
C GLN A 164 7.39 13.12 -3.87
N ARG A 165 6.31 12.50 -4.32
CA ARG A 165 5.03 13.19 -4.53
C ARG A 165 3.82 12.30 -4.26
N ILE A 166 2.68 12.94 -4.05
CA ILE A 166 1.37 12.30 -4.19
C ILE A 166 0.89 12.54 -5.62
N ARG A 167 0.57 11.45 -6.32
CA ARG A 167 -0.25 11.49 -7.52
C ARG A 167 -1.70 11.22 -7.18
N ARG A 168 -2.61 11.98 -7.78
CA ARG A 168 -4.04 11.71 -7.75
C ARG A 168 -4.48 11.13 -9.08
N PHE A 169 -5.20 10.01 -9.05
CA PHE A 169 -5.88 9.44 -10.21
C PHE A 169 -7.40 9.57 -10.02
N TRP A 170 -8.07 10.16 -11.00
CA TRP A 170 -9.50 10.43 -10.95
C TRP A 170 -10.29 9.21 -11.41
N LEU A 171 -11.15 8.70 -10.54
CA LEU A 171 -11.99 7.53 -10.76
C LEU A 171 -13.38 7.91 -11.30
N LYS A 172 -13.81 9.15 -11.08
CA LYS A 172 -15.14 9.65 -11.47
C LYS A 172 -15.08 11.13 -11.81
N GLY A 173 -16.13 11.60 -12.49
CA GLY A 173 -16.35 13.02 -12.76
C GLY A 173 -15.62 13.51 -14.01
N PRO A 174 -15.56 14.84 -14.24
CA PRO A 174 -15.08 15.40 -15.51
C PRO A 174 -13.62 15.07 -15.86
N LYS A 175 -12.84 14.63 -14.87
CA LYS A 175 -11.43 14.25 -15.02
C LYS A 175 -11.21 12.73 -14.99
N GLU A 176 -12.26 11.93 -15.02
CA GLU A 176 -12.17 10.46 -14.95
C GLU A 176 -11.11 9.90 -15.91
N ASN A 177 -10.34 8.92 -15.45
CA ASN A 177 -9.21 8.30 -16.16
C ASN A 177 -8.03 9.24 -16.45
N SER A 178 -7.93 10.37 -15.75
CA SER A 178 -6.74 11.24 -15.77
C SER A 178 -6.01 11.26 -14.43
N SER A 179 -4.80 11.81 -14.42
CA SER A 179 -4.03 12.01 -13.20
C SER A 179 -3.37 13.39 -13.13
N ASP A 180 -3.16 13.88 -11.90
CA ASP A 180 -2.40 15.09 -11.61
C ASP A 180 -1.50 14.91 -10.38
N VAL A 181 -0.53 15.82 -10.22
CA VAL A 181 0.28 15.91 -9.00
C VAL A 181 -0.55 16.62 -7.95
N PHE A 182 -0.86 15.91 -6.87
CA PHE A 182 -1.66 16.43 -5.77
C PHE A 182 -0.83 17.22 -4.77
N ARG A 183 0.37 16.71 -4.45
CA ARG A 183 1.31 17.30 -3.49
C ARG A 183 2.73 16.82 -3.76
N LYS A 184 3.74 17.62 -3.43
CA LYS A 184 5.16 17.21 -3.38
C LYS A 184 5.65 17.19 -1.94
N PHE A 185 6.67 16.38 -1.67
CA PHE A 185 7.25 16.23 -0.35
C PHE A 185 8.62 16.87 -0.24
N GLU A 186 8.92 17.34 0.98
CA GLU A 186 10.29 17.51 1.45
C GLU A 186 10.58 16.34 2.39
N GLY A 187 11.22 15.31 1.86
CA GLY A 187 11.48 14.04 2.54
C GLY A 187 11.04 12.83 1.73
N ILE A 188 11.20 11.65 2.33
CA ILE A 188 10.81 10.38 1.73
C ILE A 188 9.42 9.99 2.24
N PRO A 189 8.38 10.10 1.39
CA PRO A 189 7.04 9.68 1.77
C PRO A 189 6.93 8.16 1.76
N ASP A 190 5.99 7.63 2.55
CA ASP A 190 5.73 6.20 2.64
C ASP A 190 4.22 5.95 2.63
N ASN A 191 3.63 5.64 3.79
CA ASN A 191 2.21 5.31 3.87
C ASN A 191 1.27 6.53 3.86
N ILE A 192 0.06 6.36 3.30
CA ILE A 192 -1.04 7.32 3.34
C ILE A 192 -2.36 6.64 3.75
N ARG A 193 -3.12 7.24 4.67
CA ARG A 193 -4.39 6.72 5.19
C ARG A 193 -5.44 7.81 5.32
N ARG A 194 -6.63 7.56 4.75
CA ARG A 194 -7.80 8.43 4.90
C ARG A 194 -8.38 8.33 6.32
N THR A 195 -8.68 9.47 6.91
CA THR A 195 -9.44 9.62 8.16
C THR A 195 -10.95 9.44 7.93
N VAL A 196 -11.72 9.27 9.00
CA VAL A 196 -13.19 9.24 8.94
C VAL A 196 -13.80 10.55 8.43
N LEU A 197 -13.10 11.68 8.63
CA LEU A 197 -13.53 12.99 8.15
C LEU A 197 -13.25 13.20 6.65
N GLY A 198 -12.34 12.42 6.07
CA GLY A 198 -11.95 12.50 4.65
C GLY A 198 -10.63 13.23 4.39
N ASP A 199 -9.98 13.75 5.43
CA ASP A 199 -8.56 14.13 5.41
C ASP A 199 -7.68 12.89 5.29
N PHE A 200 -6.37 13.06 5.07
CA PHE A 200 -5.40 11.98 4.97
C PHE A 200 -4.24 12.20 5.93
N TRP A 201 -3.81 11.14 6.61
CA TRP A 201 -2.51 11.10 7.28
C TRP A 201 -1.48 10.48 6.36
N GLU A 202 -0.30 11.05 6.31
CA GLU A 202 0.84 10.54 5.57
C GLU A 202 2.09 10.45 6.45
N ALA A 203 2.89 9.39 6.25
CA ALA A 203 4.19 9.22 6.87
C ALA A 203 5.29 9.78 5.96
N ILE A 204 6.21 10.54 6.56
CA ILE A 204 7.38 11.09 5.88
C ILE A 204 8.61 10.78 6.75
N ALA A 205 9.60 10.12 6.16
CA ALA A 205 10.92 9.98 6.76
C ALA A 205 11.81 11.14 6.31
N ASN A 206 12.42 11.83 7.28
CA ASN A 206 13.32 12.94 7.03
C ASN A 206 14.68 12.69 7.67
N THR A 207 15.73 13.19 7.02
CA THR A 207 17.10 13.11 7.52
C THR A 207 17.66 14.53 7.64
N LYS A 208 18.01 14.93 8.87
CA LYS A 208 18.64 16.22 9.16
C LYS A 208 19.86 15.97 10.02
N GLN A 209 21.02 16.48 9.61
CA GLN A 209 22.28 16.34 10.35
C GLN A 209 22.58 14.88 10.75
N ASN A 210 22.43 13.94 9.81
CA ASN A 210 22.61 12.49 10.01
C ASN A 210 21.65 11.82 10.99
N ILE A 211 20.63 12.52 11.49
CA ILE A 211 19.56 11.93 12.30
C ILE A 211 18.34 11.75 11.40
N THR A 212 17.87 10.51 11.29
CA THR A 212 16.60 10.20 10.62
C THR A 212 15.47 10.23 11.65
N TYR A 213 14.38 10.91 11.32
CA TYR A 213 13.16 11.00 12.13
C TYR A 213 11.92 10.88 11.25
N SER A 214 10.81 10.48 11.86
CA SER A 214 9.53 10.30 11.16
C SER A 214 8.56 11.42 11.53
N ILE A 215 7.89 11.93 10.52
CA ILE A 215 6.84 12.94 10.64
C ILE A 215 5.53 12.32 10.14
N GLY A 216 4.45 12.51 10.89
CA GLY A 216 3.09 12.32 10.41
C GLY A 216 2.50 13.68 10.02
N GLN A 217 2.02 13.83 8.80
CA GLN A 217 1.29 15.03 8.38
C GLN A 217 -0.17 14.69 8.08
N ARG A 218 -1.11 15.48 8.60
CA ARG A 218 -2.50 15.42 8.17
C ARG A 218 -2.71 16.46 7.09
N ILE A 219 -3.18 16.03 5.93
CA ILE A 219 -3.53 16.87 4.80
C ILE A 219 -5.03 16.84 4.55
N ASN A 220 -5.59 17.99 4.18
CA ASN A 220 -6.98 18.08 3.75
C ASN A 220 -7.15 17.62 2.29
N GLN A 221 -8.38 17.66 1.79
CA GLN A 221 -8.74 17.25 0.42
C GLN A 221 -8.12 18.13 -0.69
N LEU A 222 -7.50 19.26 -0.32
CA LEU A 222 -6.76 20.14 -1.23
C LEU A 222 -5.24 19.94 -1.16
N GLY A 223 -4.76 18.97 -0.37
CA GLY A 223 -3.34 18.68 -0.20
C GLY A 223 -2.62 19.66 0.74
N LYS A 224 -3.35 20.50 1.48
CA LYS A 224 -2.77 21.42 2.47
C LYS A 224 -2.58 20.70 3.79
N VAL A 225 -1.38 20.84 4.37
CA VAL A 225 -1.09 20.35 5.72
C VAL A 225 -1.91 21.15 6.73
N VAL A 226 -2.69 20.44 7.54
CA VAL A 226 -3.50 21.00 8.63
C VAL A 226 -2.96 20.61 10.01
N GLU A 227 -2.11 19.58 10.08
CA GLU A 227 -1.50 19.12 11.33
C GLU A 227 -0.16 18.42 11.05
N THR A 228 0.82 18.57 11.93
CA THR A 228 2.09 17.85 11.88
C THR A 228 2.40 17.25 13.25
N ARG A 229 2.80 15.97 13.27
CA ARG A 229 3.21 15.24 14.47
C ARG A 229 4.60 14.70 14.28
N HIS A 230 5.44 14.90 15.29
CA HIS A 230 6.80 14.37 15.33
C HIS A 230 6.83 13.10 16.16
N SER A 231 7.62 12.12 15.72
CA SER A 231 7.88 10.90 16.49
C SER A 231 9.36 10.57 16.42
N GLN A 232 9.88 9.98 17.50
CA GLN A 232 11.12 9.21 17.41
C GLN A 232 10.90 8.00 16.48
N LEU A 233 11.97 7.53 15.85
CA LEU A 233 11.93 6.51 14.79
C LEU A 233 11.05 5.30 15.18
N ASN A 234 10.39 4.69 14.19
CA ASN A 234 9.56 3.48 14.25
C ASN A 234 8.09 3.62 14.70
N VAL A 235 7.68 4.64 15.47
CA VAL A 235 6.27 4.64 15.95
C VAL A 235 5.28 5.10 14.88
N MET A 236 5.61 6.11 14.07
CA MET A 236 4.62 6.69 13.13
C MET A 236 4.33 5.81 11.90
N ILE A 237 5.36 5.14 11.36
CA ILE A 237 5.21 4.19 10.25
C ILE A 237 4.39 2.98 10.72
N LEU A 238 4.68 2.46 11.92
CA LEU A 238 3.89 1.39 12.53
C LEU A 238 2.46 1.84 12.87
N LEU A 239 2.25 3.05 13.39
CA LEU A 239 0.91 3.56 13.72
C LEU A 239 0.00 3.67 12.49
N LEU A 240 0.50 4.10 11.34
CA LEU A 240 -0.30 4.16 10.10
C LEU A 240 -0.48 2.79 9.41
N GLY A 241 0.38 1.82 9.71
CA GLY A 241 0.14 0.41 9.39
C GLY A 241 -0.88 -0.26 10.32
N LEU A 242 -1.03 0.25 11.55
CA LEU A 242 -1.95 -0.25 12.57
C LEU A 242 -3.37 0.31 12.44
N LEU A 243 -3.51 1.60 12.07
CA LEU A 243 -4.78 2.30 11.76
C LEU A 243 -5.38 1.90 10.40
#